data_AF-A0A8T0VKV8-F1
#
_entry.id   AF-A0A8T0VKV8-F1
#
_cell.length_a   1.000
_cell.length_b   1.000
_cell.length_c   1.000
_cell.angle_alpha   90.00
_cell.angle_beta   90.00
_cell.angle_gamma   90.00
#
_symmetry.space_group_name_H-M   'P 1'
#
loop_
_entity.id
_entity.type
_entity.pdbx_description
1 polymer ?
#
loop_
_entity_poly.entity_id
_entity_poly.type
_entity_poly.pdbx_seq_one_letter_code
_entity_poly.pdbx_strand_id
1 'polypeptide(L)'
;DEPPLSLLPELEDDTQQQDDDIVLLEEQRNSREKETKDAYGSEVQRNLREQQTQADIVVTEKHIRLAAIAKRRQEKQDRKSSKSSRVECLMERYIEMKNADYSFKKCVSMLSTMNVTKQEKVKAYSVFKIPENIEIFLSACEDDLECGLCWLRSEMA
;
A
#
# COMPACT_ATOMS: atom_id res chain seq x y z
N ASP A 1 -7.86 104.30 53.06
CA ASP A 1 -6.48 103.82 53.18
C ASP A 1 -6.45 102.30 53.24
N GLU A 2 -5.78 101.74 52.24
CA GLU A 2 -5.38 100.34 52.10
C GLU A 2 -4.22 99.97 53.07
N PRO A 3 -3.84 98.68 53.23
CA PRO A 3 -3.56 98.01 54.51
C PRO A 3 -2.08 98.01 54.95
N PRO A 4 -1.72 97.21 55.96
CA PRO A 4 -0.56 96.33 55.76
C PRO A 4 -0.87 94.86 56.08
N LEU A 5 -0.36 94.01 55.18
CA LEU A 5 -0.41 92.56 55.20
C LEU A 5 0.54 92.01 56.28
N SER A 6 0.01 91.27 57.25
CA SER A 6 0.81 90.38 58.11
C SER A 6 0.94 89.02 57.42
N LEU A 7 2.19 88.64 57.17
CA LEU A 7 2.62 87.38 56.56
C LEU A 7 2.16 86.15 57.38
N LEU A 8 1.84 85.09 56.64
CA LEU A 8 1.17 83.85 57.04
C LEU A 8 1.93 83.01 58.09
N PRO A 9 1.22 82.22 58.92
CA PRO A 9 1.80 81.07 59.61
C PRO A 9 2.19 79.98 58.59
N GLU A 10 3.37 79.41 58.75
CA GLU A 10 3.85 78.26 57.97
C GLU A 10 2.87 77.09 58.15
N LEU A 11 2.29 76.61 57.04
CA LEU A 11 1.51 75.38 57.00
C LEU A 11 2.48 74.20 56.94
N GLU A 12 2.60 73.49 58.06
CA GLU A 12 3.28 72.21 58.17
C GLU A 12 2.47 71.13 57.43
N ASP A 13 3.00 70.71 56.28
CA ASP A 13 2.98 69.37 55.66
C ASP A 13 1.66 68.53 55.65
N ASP A 14 0.77 68.84 54.71
CA ASP A 14 -0.29 67.92 54.22
C ASP A 14 0.07 67.29 52.84
N THR A 15 1.29 67.53 52.36
CA THR A 15 1.74 67.12 51.01
C THR A 15 2.08 65.64 50.90
N GLN A 16 2.44 64.98 52.01
CA GLN A 16 2.82 63.56 51.99
C GLN A 16 1.65 62.61 51.66
N GLN A 17 0.41 62.95 52.03
CA GLN A 17 -0.71 62.03 51.86
C GLN A 17 -1.19 61.91 50.40
N GLN A 18 -1.03 62.95 49.57
CA GLN A 18 -1.50 62.94 48.17
C GLN A 18 -0.53 62.22 47.22
N ASP A 19 0.78 62.33 47.46
CA ASP A 19 1.78 61.64 46.63
C ASP A 19 1.74 60.13 46.84
N ASP A 20 1.48 59.67 48.08
CA ASP A 20 1.33 58.25 48.40
C ASP A 20 0.08 57.64 47.73
N ASP A 21 -1.05 58.35 47.69
CA ASP A 21 -2.28 57.88 47.05
C ASP A 21 -2.17 57.84 45.51
N ILE A 22 -1.45 58.79 44.89
CA ILE A 22 -1.22 58.82 43.43
C ILE A 22 -0.29 57.67 43.00
N VAL A 23 0.77 57.40 43.76
CA VAL A 23 1.69 56.28 43.49
C VAL A 23 0.98 54.94 43.64
N LEU A 24 0.13 54.78 44.66
CA LEU A 24 -0.64 53.55 44.88
C LEU A 24 -1.62 53.26 43.73
N LEU A 25 -2.27 54.30 43.18
CA LEU A 25 -3.19 54.17 42.04
C LEU A 25 -2.46 53.85 40.72
N GLU A 26 -1.30 54.45 40.48
CA GLU A 26 -0.47 54.16 39.30
C GLU A 26 0.08 52.73 39.35
N GLU A 27 0.54 52.27 40.53
CA GLU A 27 0.98 50.90 40.75
C GLU A 27 -0.17 49.90 40.56
N GLN A 28 -1.36 50.19 41.10
CA GLN A 28 -2.55 49.34 40.92
C GLN A 28 -3.00 49.29 39.45
N ARG A 29 -2.90 50.41 38.71
CA ARG A 29 -3.18 50.47 37.27
C ARG A 29 -2.16 49.66 36.48
N ASN A 30 -0.87 49.75 36.82
CA ASN A 30 0.21 49.01 36.18
C ASN A 30 0.10 47.49 36.47
N SER A 31 -0.23 47.09 37.71
CA SER A 31 -0.53 45.70 38.06
C SER A 31 -1.70 45.14 37.25
N ARG A 32 -2.83 45.88 37.14
CA ARG A 32 -3.99 45.46 36.35
C ARG A 32 -3.67 45.39 34.84
N GLU A 33 -2.90 46.34 34.34
CA GLU A 33 -2.50 46.36 32.92
C GLU A 33 -1.51 45.23 32.59
N LYS A 34 -0.63 44.87 33.54
CA LYS A 34 0.27 43.72 33.43
C LYS A 34 -0.50 42.40 33.47
N GLU A 35 -1.42 42.23 34.41
CA GLU A 35 -2.29 41.05 34.51
C GLU A 35 -3.14 40.84 33.25
N THR A 36 -3.66 41.91 32.65
CA THR A 36 -4.45 41.82 31.41
C THR A 36 -3.60 41.49 30.17
N LYS A 37 -2.38 42.03 30.08
CA LYS A 37 -1.42 41.69 29.01
C LYS A 37 -0.94 40.24 29.13
N ASP A 38 -0.67 39.76 30.34
CA ASP A 38 -0.23 38.39 30.59
C ASP A 38 -1.37 37.38 30.32
N ALA A 39 -2.60 37.71 30.72
CA ALA A 39 -3.79 36.90 30.40
C ALA A 39 -4.04 36.81 28.88
N TYR A 40 -3.97 37.95 28.17
CA TYR A 40 -4.12 37.99 26.72
C TYR A 40 -3.01 37.22 26.00
N GLY A 41 -1.76 37.35 26.44
CA GLY A 41 -0.63 36.57 25.92
C GLY A 41 -0.79 35.06 26.13
N SER A 42 -1.31 34.65 27.30
CA SER A 42 -1.59 33.24 27.62
C SER A 42 -2.69 32.65 26.73
N GLU A 43 -3.74 33.41 26.44
CA GLU A 43 -4.85 32.99 25.59
C GLU A 43 -4.45 32.86 24.11
N VAL A 44 -3.65 33.81 23.59
CA VAL A 44 -3.09 33.73 22.23
C VAL A 44 -2.21 32.48 22.08
N GLN A 45 -1.38 32.16 23.08
CA GLN A 45 -0.52 30.98 23.05
C GLN A 45 -1.32 29.66 23.09
N ARG A 46 -2.40 29.62 23.87
CA ARG A 46 -3.33 28.47 23.92
C ARG A 46 -4.02 28.25 22.57
N ASN A 47 -4.58 29.30 21.98
CA ASN A 47 -5.28 29.24 20.68
C ASN A 47 -4.35 28.79 19.54
N LEU A 48 -3.09 29.23 19.54
CA LEU A 48 -2.10 28.77 18.57
C LEU A 48 -1.82 27.26 18.71
N ARG A 49 -1.68 26.76 19.95
CA ARG A 49 -1.49 25.32 20.22
C ARG A 49 -2.70 24.49 19.80
N GLU A 50 -3.91 24.99 20.04
CA GLU A 50 -5.16 24.33 19.66
C GLU A 50 -5.31 24.29 18.13
N GLN A 51 -5.03 25.40 17.42
CA GLN A 51 -4.99 25.40 15.95
C GLN A 51 -3.95 24.43 15.40
N GLN A 52 -2.75 24.39 15.99
CA GLN A 52 -1.71 23.44 15.58
C GLN A 52 -2.17 21.99 15.78
N THR A 53 -2.78 21.68 16.94
CA THR A 53 -3.31 20.35 17.24
C THR A 53 -4.44 19.96 16.27
N GLN A 54 -5.33 20.90 15.95
CA GLN A 54 -6.41 20.67 14.99
C GLN A 54 -5.88 20.45 13.58
N ALA A 55 -4.86 21.21 13.15
CA ALA A 55 -4.19 21.00 11.87
C ALA A 55 -3.54 19.62 11.81
N ASP A 56 -2.86 19.20 12.88
CA ASP A 56 -2.23 17.88 12.97
C ASP A 56 -3.28 16.76 12.87
N ILE A 57 -4.41 16.87 13.58
CA ILE A 57 -5.53 15.91 13.48
C ILE A 57 -6.06 15.81 12.05
N VAL A 58 -6.30 16.95 11.39
CA VAL A 58 -6.78 17.00 10.00
C VAL A 58 -5.77 16.36 9.04
N VAL A 59 -4.48 16.62 9.24
CA VAL A 59 -3.40 16.02 8.46
C VAL A 59 -3.36 14.50 8.68
N THR A 60 -3.43 14.03 9.92
CA THR A 60 -3.47 12.59 10.23
C THR A 60 -4.69 11.92 9.61
N GLU A 61 -5.87 12.54 9.70
CA GLU A 61 -7.10 12.00 9.12
C GLU A 61 -7.00 11.91 7.59
N LYS A 62 -6.42 12.94 6.95
CA LYS A 62 -6.15 12.92 5.50
C LYS A 62 -5.21 11.77 5.13
N HIS A 63 -4.15 11.54 5.89
CA HIS A 63 -3.23 10.42 5.66
C HIS A 63 -3.93 9.06 5.81
N ILE A 64 -4.76 8.88 6.84
CA ILE A 64 -5.55 7.65 7.04
C ILE A 64 -6.49 7.41 5.85
N ARG A 65 -7.21 8.44 5.40
CA ARG A 65 -8.10 8.36 4.23
C ARG A 65 -7.34 7.97 2.96
N LEU A 66 -6.18 8.57 2.71
CA LEU A 66 -5.33 8.24 1.57
C LEU A 66 -4.80 6.81 1.63
N ALA A 67 -4.34 6.35 2.80
CA ALA A 67 -3.90 4.98 3.01
C ALA A 67 -5.03 3.96 2.75
N ALA A 68 -6.25 4.25 3.22
CA ALA A 68 -7.42 3.40 2.95
C ALA A 68 -7.77 3.32 1.46
N ILE A 69 -7.66 4.44 0.73
CA ILE A 69 -7.86 4.46 -0.73
C ILE A 69 -6.77 3.65 -1.45
N ALA A 70 -5.51 3.83 -1.05
CA ALA A 70 -4.38 3.08 -1.61
C ALA A 70 -4.56 1.55 -1.40
N LYS A 71 -4.94 1.13 -0.18
CA LYS A 71 -5.21 -0.28 0.13
C LYS A 71 -6.31 -0.86 -0.76
N ARG A 72 -7.46 -0.17 -0.90
CA ARG A 72 -8.55 -0.62 -1.78
C ARG A 72 -8.14 -0.69 -3.26
N ARG A 73 -7.24 0.20 -3.71
CA ARG A 73 -6.69 0.16 -5.07
C ARG A 73 -5.79 -1.05 -5.26
N GLN A 74 -4.90 -1.33 -4.31
CA GLN A 74 -4.02 -2.49 -4.33
C GLN A 74 -4.83 -3.80 -4.35
N GLU A 75 -5.78 -3.97 -3.44
CA GLU A 75 -6.66 -5.14 -3.38
C GLU A 75 -7.42 -5.40 -4.70
N LYS A 76 -7.85 -4.33 -5.39
CA LYS A 76 -8.48 -4.43 -6.71
C LYS A 76 -7.51 -4.88 -7.80
N GLN A 77 -6.23 -4.49 -7.73
CA GLN A 77 -5.21 -4.95 -8.66
C GLN A 77 -4.85 -6.41 -8.39
N ASP A 78 -4.65 -6.80 -7.13
CA ASP A 78 -4.33 -8.18 -6.74
C ASP A 78 -5.46 -9.15 -7.12
N ARG A 79 -6.72 -8.73 -6.97
CA ARG A 79 -7.88 -9.53 -7.42
C ARG A 79 -7.94 -9.67 -8.94
N LYS A 80 -7.48 -8.68 -9.70
CA LYS A 80 -7.44 -8.75 -11.18
C LYS A 80 -6.29 -9.66 -11.64
N SER A 81 -5.10 -9.50 -11.07
CA SER A 81 -3.95 -10.35 -11.39
C SER A 81 -4.21 -11.81 -11.02
N SER A 82 -4.82 -12.08 -9.86
CA SER A 82 -5.20 -13.45 -9.46
C SER A 82 -6.22 -14.09 -10.41
N LYS A 83 -7.23 -13.34 -10.86
CA LYS A 83 -8.17 -13.83 -11.89
C LYS A 83 -7.49 -14.10 -13.22
N SER A 84 -6.61 -13.20 -13.65
CA SER A 84 -5.82 -13.35 -14.88
C SER A 84 -4.95 -14.60 -14.81
N SER A 85 -4.21 -14.78 -13.72
CA SER A 85 -3.36 -15.94 -13.46
C SER A 85 -4.16 -17.26 -13.47
N ARG A 86 -5.38 -17.26 -12.92
CA ARG A 86 -6.23 -18.46 -12.97
C ARG A 86 -6.67 -18.81 -14.39
N VAL A 87 -6.96 -17.82 -15.22
CA VAL A 87 -7.32 -18.03 -16.64
C VAL A 87 -6.11 -18.53 -17.43
N GLU A 88 -4.94 -17.95 -17.20
CA GLU A 88 -3.67 -18.35 -17.82
C GLU A 88 -3.31 -19.80 -17.50
N CYS A 89 -3.37 -20.18 -16.22
CA CYS A 89 -3.13 -21.57 -15.78
C CYS A 89 -4.11 -22.57 -16.42
N LEU A 90 -5.40 -22.20 -16.55
CA LEU A 90 -6.38 -23.05 -17.24
C LEU A 90 -6.09 -23.17 -18.74
N MET A 91 -5.60 -22.10 -19.37
CA MET A 91 -5.24 -22.09 -20.79
C MET A 91 -3.99 -22.93 -21.05
N GLU A 92 -2.94 -22.81 -20.22
CA GLU A 92 -1.75 -23.65 -20.29
C GLU A 92 -2.11 -25.14 -20.20
N ARG A 93 -2.90 -25.51 -19.19
CA ARG A 93 -3.37 -26.90 -19.03
C ARG A 93 -4.21 -27.38 -20.22
N TYR A 94 -5.01 -26.51 -20.82
CA TYR A 94 -5.76 -26.83 -22.03
C TYR A 94 -4.84 -27.08 -23.22
N ILE A 95 -3.83 -26.24 -23.42
CA ILE A 95 -2.83 -26.38 -24.49
C ILE A 95 -2.06 -27.69 -24.29
N GLU A 96 -1.58 -27.98 -23.08
CA GLU A 96 -0.89 -29.23 -22.74
C GLU A 96 -1.75 -30.46 -23.06
N MET A 97 -3.02 -30.46 -22.61
CA MET A 97 -3.96 -31.54 -22.90
C MET A 97 -4.19 -31.71 -24.41
N LYS A 98 -4.34 -30.61 -25.16
CA LYS A 98 -4.53 -30.65 -26.61
C LYS A 98 -3.28 -31.13 -27.35
N ASN A 99 -2.10 -30.76 -26.88
CA ASN A 99 -0.83 -31.22 -27.43
C ASN A 99 -0.65 -32.71 -27.17
N ALA A 100 -0.94 -33.20 -25.96
CA ALA A 100 -0.90 -34.62 -25.64
C ALA A 100 -1.88 -35.44 -26.51
N ASP A 101 -3.12 -34.96 -26.67
CA ASP A 101 -4.11 -35.57 -27.56
C ASP A 101 -3.63 -35.63 -29.02
N TYR A 102 -2.99 -34.54 -29.50
CA TYR A 102 -2.46 -34.45 -30.85
C TYR A 102 -1.30 -35.41 -31.07
N SER A 103 -0.32 -35.41 -30.16
CA SER A 103 0.86 -36.28 -30.24
C SER A 103 0.48 -37.75 -30.15
N PHE A 104 -0.46 -38.12 -29.27
CA PHE A 104 -0.98 -39.50 -29.22
C PHE A 104 -1.64 -39.91 -30.54
N LYS A 105 -2.53 -39.08 -31.11
CA LYS A 105 -3.15 -39.35 -32.42
C LYS A 105 -2.11 -39.48 -33.53
N LYS A 106 -1.06 -38.65 -33.51
CA LYS A 106 0.07 -38.73 -34.45
C LYS A 106 0.80 -40.07 -34.34
N CYS A 107 1.09 -40.53 -33.12
CA CYS A 107 1.66 -41.87 -32.90
C CYS A 107 0.75 -42.99 -33.44
N VAL A 108 -0.56 -42.94 -33.17
CA VAL A 108 -1.51 -43.93 -33.69
C VAL A 108 -1.53 -43.96 -35.23
N SER A 109 -1.45 -42.78 -35.86
CA SER A 109 -1.35 -42.65 -37.32
C SER A 109 -0.06 -43.28 -37.84
N MET A 110 1.08 -42.99 -37.22
CA MET A 110 2.38 -43.58 -37.58
C MET A 110 2.41 -45.11 -37.42
N LEU A 111 1.85 -45.64 -36.32
CA LEU A 111 1.70 -47.09 -36.14
C LEU A 111 0.81 -47.75 -37.21
N SER A 112 -0.02 -46.98 -37.91
CA SER A 112 -0.87 -47.49 -38.98
C SER A 112 -0.13 -47.59 -40.31
N THR A 113 0.97 -46.86 -40.50
CA THR A 113 1.83 -46.93 -41.70
C THR A 113 3.00 -47.90 -41.53
N MET A 114 3.32 -48.29 -40.29
CA MET A 114 4.39 -49.23 -39.95
C MET A 114 3.91 -50.69 -39.93
N ASN A 115 4.85 -51.63 -40.08
CA ASN A 115 4.57 -53.06 -39.99
C ASN A 115 4.47 -53.54 -38.52
N VAL A 116 3.34 -53.20 -37.88
CA VAL A 116 3.08 -53.46 -36.45
C VAL A 116 1.90 -54.41 -36.29
N THR A 117 2.12 -55.51 -35.57
CA THR A 117 1.07 -56.49 -35.26
C THR A 117 0.02 -55.92 -34.30
N LYS A 118 -1.18 -56.53 -34.27
CA LYS A 118 -2.24 -56.12 -33.31
C LYS A 118 -1.76 -56.18 -31.85
N GLN A 119 -0.94 -57.18 -31.51
CA GLN A 119 -0.41 -57.34 -30.15
C GLN A 119 0.61 -56.25 -29.80
N GLU A 120 1.51 -55.91 -30.74
CA GLU A 120 2.44 -54.79 -30.56
C GLU A 120 1.70 -53.47 -30.42
N LYS A 121 0.63 -53.21 -31.20
CA LYS A 121 -0.17 -51.98 -31.06
C LYS A 121 -0.76 -51.82 -29.65
N VAL A 122 -1.25 -52.92 -29.06
CA VAL A 122 -1.79 -52.90 -27.69
C VAL A 122 -0.69 -52.57 -26.67
N LYS A 123 0.50 -53.17 -26.81
CA LYS A 123 1.64 -52.86 -25.94
C LYS A 123 2.17 -51.43 -26.14
N ALA A 124 2.13 -50.92 -27.36
CA ALA A 124 2.54 -49.55 -27.67
C ALA A 124 1.66 -48.52 -26.93
N TYR A 125 0.37 -48.80 -26.74
CA TYR A 125 -0.51 -47.92 -25.96
C TYR A 125 -0.08 -47.77 -24.50
N SER A 126 0.54 -48.78 -23.88
CA SER A 126 1.13 -48.62 -22.55
C SER A 126 2.40 -47.77 -22.57
N VAL A 127 3.24 -47.91 -23.60
CA VAL A 127 4.45 -47.10 -23.78
C VAL A 127 4.09 -45.62 -23.95
N PHE A 128 3.07 -45.33 -24.77
CA PHE A 128 2.57 -43.97 -25.01
C PHE A 128 1.74 -43.37 -23.87
N LYS A 129 1.63 -44.01 -22.70
CA LYS A 129 1.10 -43.33 -21.50
C LYS A 129 2.09 -42.31 -20.92
N ILE A 130 3.37 -42.49 -21.22
CA ILE A 130 4.46 -41.64 -20.76
C ILE A 130 4.70 -40.58 -21.86
N PRO A 131 4.46 -39.28 -21.59
CA PRO A 131 4.64 -38.21 -22.58
C PRO A 131 6.04 -38.17 -23.18
N GLU A 132 7.07 -38.44 -22.39
CA GLU A 132 8.46 -38.48 -22.83
C GLU A 132 8.68 -39.58 -23.88
N ASN A 133 8.02 -40.73 -23.70
CA ASN A 133 8.07 -41.84 -24.65
C ASN A 133 7.34 -41.51 -25.96
N ILE A 134 6.30 -40.67 -25.91
CA ILE A 134 5.66 -40.14 -27.13
C ILE A 134 6.64 -39.26 -27.89
N GLU A 135 7.33 -38.33 -27.20
CA GLU A 135 8.28 -37.42 -27.83
C GLU A 135 9.45 -38.17 -28.46
N ILE A 136 10.06 -39.12 -27.74
CA ILE A 136 11.17 -39.94 -28.26
C ILE A 136 10.73 -40.73 -29.50
N PHE A 137 9.55 -41.36 -29.47
CA PHE A 137 9.02 -42.08 -30.63
C PHE A 137 8.83 -41.14 -31.83
N LEU A 138 8.18 -40.00 -31.62
CA LEU A 138 7.92 -39.05 -32.70
C LEU A 138 9.22 -38.51 -33.31
N SER A 139 10.21 -38.16 -32.48
CA SER A 139 11.53 -37.73 -32.94
C SER A 139 12.28 -38.84 -33.69
N ALA A 140 12.25 -40.08 -33.19
CA ALA A 140 12.86 -41.21 -33.89
C ALA A 140 12.22 -41.50 -35.25
N CYS A 141 10.92 -41.15 -35.41
CA CYS A 141 10.19 -41.29 -36.68
C CYS A 141 10.40 -40.14 -37.68
N GLU A 142 11.04 -39.02 -37.28
CA GLU A 142 11.29 -37.90 -38.21
C GLU A 142 12.31 -38.27 -39.28
N ASP A 143 13.34 -39.04 -38.91
CA ASP A 143 14.39 -39.47 -39.82
C ASP A 143 14.01 -40.78 -40.55
N ASP A 144 13.59 -41.80 -39.80
CA ASP A 144 13.26 -43.12 -40.35
C ASP A 144 12.19 -43.83 -39.48
N LEU A 145 11.12 -44.29 -40.11
CA LEU A 145 10.05 -45.04 -39.44
C LEU A 145 10.57 -46.35 -38.84
N GLU A 146 11.61 -46.96 -39.42
CA GLU A 146 12.19 -48.20 -38.88
C GLU A 146 12.96 -47.94 -37.58
N CYS A 147 13.64 -46.80 -37.45
CA CYS A 147 14.29 -46.38 -36.21
C CYS A 147 13.27 -46.24 -35.07
N GLY A 148 12.17 -45.53 -35.34
CA GLY A 148 11.07 -45.39 -34.38
C GLY A 148 10.46 -46.74 -33.99
N LEU A 149 10.29 -47.66 -34.96
CA LEU A 149 9.76 -49.00 -34.70
C LEU A 149 10.74 -49.88 -33.90
N CYS A 150 12.04 -49.81 -34.19
CA CYS A 150 13.08 -50.52 -33.44
C CYS A 150 13.14 -50.06 -31.98
N TRP A 151 13.07 -48.74 -31.76
CA TRP A 151 12.99 -48.17 -30.42
C TRP A 151 11.74 -48.66 -29.69
N LEU A 152 10.56 -48.57 -30.34
CA LEU A 152 9.30 -48.98 -29.71
C LEU A 152 9.30 -50.46 -29.31
N ARG A 153 9.86 -51.34 -30.15
CA ARG A 153 10.02 -52.77 -29.83
C ARG A 153 10.95 -53.01 -28.65
N SER A 154 11.99 -52.20 -28.51
CA SER A 154 12.92 -52.28 -27.38
C SER A 154 12.26 -51.85 -26.07
N GLU A 155 11.39 -50.83 -26.12
CA GLU A 155 10.64 -50.32 -24.96
C GLU A 155 9.50 -51.27 -24.52
N MET A 156 8.97 -52.07 -25.45
CA MET A 156 7.92 -53.08 -25.19
C MET A 156 8.45 -54.47 -24.78
N ALA A 157 9.76 -54.67 -24.82
CA ALA A 157 10.42 -55.94 -24.52
C ALA A 157 10.43 -56.23 -23.01
#